data_AF-A0A9E6B1H4-F1
#
_entry.id   AF-A0A9E6B1H4-F1
#
_cell.length_a   1.000
_cell.length_b   1.000
_cell.length_c   1.000
_cell.angle_alpha   90.00
_cell.angle_beta   90.00
_cell.angle_gamma   90.00
#
_symmetry.space_group_name_H-M   'P 1'
#
loop_
_entity.id
_entity.type
_entity.pdbx_description
1 polymer ?
#
loop_
_entity_poly.entity_id
_entity_poly.type
_entity_poly.pdbx_seq_one_letter_code
_entity_poly.pdbx_strand_id
1 'polypeptide(L)'
;MNTKLSWEEFITKYDSFAKDASENFENPELIEFLSNLDTIIKNSNYTKDQLGEIQARIRLLRDSFTRKQQELLTRKKNLTTNKSKISRYITNSHLV
;
A
#
# COMPACT_ATOMS: atom_id res chain seq x y z
N MET A 1 -4.12 25.61 -2.82
CA MET A 1 -4.65 25.83 -1.45
C MET A 1 -3.73 25.11 -0.48
N ASN A 2 -3.02 25.83 0.40
CA ASN A 2 -2.27 25.21 1.50
C ASN A 2 -3.27 24.89 2.61
N THR A 3 -3.93 23.75 2.50
CA THR A 3 -4.93 23.33 3.48
C THR A 3 -4.21 22.79 4.71
N LYS A 4 -4.22 23.56 5.79
CA LYS A 4 -3.71 23.13 7.09
C LYS A 4 -4.71 22.14 7.69
N LEU A 5 -4.31 20.88 7.85
CA LEU A 5 -5.14 19.85 8.46
C LEU A 5 -5.02 19.90 9.98
N SER A 6 -6.14 19.79 10.69
CA SER A 6 -6.13 19.49 12.12
C SER A 6 -5.53 18.10 12.35
N TRP A 7 -5.18 17.82 13.61
CA TRP A 7 -4.70 16.49 13.99
C TRP A 7 -5.78 15.42 13.78
N GLU A 8 -7.03 15.70 14.19
CA GLU A 8 -8.13 14.75 14.01
C GLU A 8 -8.43 14.49 12.54
N GLU A 9 -8.38 15.52 11.70
CA GLU A 9 -8.61 15.37 10.26
C GLU A 9 -7.51 14.53 9.60
N PHE A 10 -6.24 14.75 10.01
CA PHE A 10 -5.11 13.97 9.53
C PHE A 10 -5.27 12.49 9.86
N ILE A 11 -5.57 12.18 11.12
CA ILE A 11 -5.72 10.80 11.59
C ILE A 11 -6.92 10.12 10.94
N THR A 12 -8.04 10.83 10.83
CA THR A 12 -9.24 10.30 10.18
C THR A 12 -8.97 9.95 8.71
N LYS A 13 -8.29 10.83 7.97
CA LYS A 13 -7.88 10.54 6.59
C LYS A 13 -6.92 9.37 6.52
N TYR A 14 -5.89 9.36 7.37
CA TYR A 14 -4.94 8.25 7.41
C TYR A 14 -5.63 6.92 7.70
N ASP A 15 -6.52 6.85 8.69
CA ASP A 15 -7.21 5.61 9.07
C ASP A 15 -8.15 5.13 7.96
N SER A 16 -8.83 6.05 7.28
CA SER A 16 -9.61 5.75 6.07
C SER A 16 -8.72 5.09 5.01
N PHE A 17 -7.57 5.70 4.72
CA PHE A 17 -6.64 5.15 3.74
C PHE A 17 -5.99 3.84 4.17
N ALA A 18 -5.67 3.67 5.46
CA ALA A 18 -5.07 2.44 5.96
C ALA A 18 -6.04 1.26 5.83
N LYS A 19 -7.34 1.51 6.05
CA LYS A 19 -8.40 0.53 5.81
C LYS A 19 -8.54 0.21 4.33
N ASP A 20 -8.65 1.24 3.48
CA ASP A 20 -8.80 1.09 2.03
C ASP A 20 -7.58 0.43 1.37
N ALA A 21 -6.37 0.75 1.85
CA ALA A 21 -5.12 0.22 1.31
C ALA A 21 -5.11 -1.30 1.35
N SER A 22 -5.74 -1.95 2.35
CA SER A 22 -5.82 -3.41 2.40
C SER A 22 -6.52 -4.04 1.18
N GLU A 23 -7.42 -3.29 0.54
CA GLU A 23 -8.25 -3.70 -0.60
C GLU A 23 -7.78 -3.07 -1.92
N ASN A 24 -7.35 -1.80 -1.90
CA ASN A 24 -6.98 -1.03 -3.09
C ASN A 24 -5.72 -0.17 -2.85
N PHE A 25 -4.55 -0.79 -3.00
CA PHE A 25 -3.24 -0.13 -2.82
C PHE A 25 -2.90 0.90 -3.93
N GLU A 26 -3.69 0.99 -4.99
CA GLU A 26 -3.51 1.95 -6.10
C GLU A 26 -4.45 3.14 -5.99
N ASN A 27 -5.07 3.37 -4.82
CA ASN A 27 -5.97 4.50 -4.61
C ASN A 27 -5.24 5.84 -4.90
N PRO A 28 -5.67 6.62 -5.92
CA PRO A 28 -5.03 7.88 -6.28
C PRO A 28 -5.02 8.90 -5.15
N GLU A 29 -6.07 8.94 -4.32
CA GLU A 29 -6.17 9.86 -3.19
C GLU A 29 -5.14 9.54 -2.11
N LEU A 30 -4.83 8.26 -1.89
CA LEU A 30 -3.77 7.85 -0.98
C LEU A 30 -2.39 8.29 -1.50
N ILE A 31 -2.14 8.12 -2.80
CA ILE A 31 -0.89 8.53 -3.45
C ILE A 31 -0.72 10.05 -3.32
N GLU A 32 -1.77 10.82 -3.59
CA GLU A 32 -1.77 12.27 -3.44
C GLU A 32 -1.56 12.71 -1.99
N PHE A 33 -2.24 12.07 -1.04
CA PHE A 33 -2.09 12.34 0.39
C PHE A 33 -0.64 12.12 0.86
N LEU A 34 -0.02 11.00 0.47
CA LEU A 34 1.37 10.69 0.80
C LEU A 34 2.35 11.66 0.12
N SER A 35 2.08 12.06 -1.13
CA SER A 35 2.92 13.01 -1.87
C SER A 35 2.90 14.40 -1.25
N ASN A 36 1.77 14.80 -0.65
CA ASN A 36 1.59 16.09 0.00
C ASN A 36 1.91 16.05 1.51
N LEU A 37 2.30 14.91 2.05
CA LEU A 37 2.46 14.68 3.48
C LEU A 37 3.47 15.62 4.13
N ASP A 38 4.62 15.84 3.48
CA ASP A 38 5.65 16.78 3.94
C ASP A 38 5.10 18.21 4.04
N THR A 39 4.29 18.63 3.07
CA THR A 39 3.66 19.96 3.04
C THR A 39 2.61 20.09 4.14
N ILE A 40 1.80 19.05 4.35
CA ILE A 40 0.81 18.99 5.43
C ILE A 40 1.50 19.13 6.78
N ILE A 41 2.56 18.34 7.02
CA ILE A 41 3.31 18.36 8.27
C ILE A 41 3.96 19.73 8.50
N LYS A 42 4.64 20.30 7.49
CA LYS A 42 5.30 21.62 7.60
C LYS A 42 4.34 22.76 7.92
N ASN A 43 3.11 22.67 7.39
CA ASN A 43 2.09 23.69 7.61
C ASN A 43 1.24 23.43 8.87
N SER A 44 1.43 22.30 9.54
CA SER A 44 0.70 21.91 10.74
C SER A 44 1.25 22.58 12.01
N ASN A 45 0.46 22.53 13.09
CA ASN A 45 0.91 22.85 14.44
C ASN A 45 1.09 21.56 15.26
N TYR A 46 1.43 20.45 14.62
CA TYR A 46 1.49 19.15 15.31
C TYR A 46 2.58 19.15 16.38
N THR A 47 2.25 18.55 17.52
CA THR A 47 3.21 18.35 18.61
C THR A 47 4.25 17.31 18.21
N LYS A 48 5.37 17.27 18.94
CA LYS A 48 6.41 16.25 18.73
C LYS A 48 5.84 14.82 18.83
N ASP A 49 4.94 14.59 19.77
CA ASP A 49 4.30 13.28 19.97
C ASP A 49 3.42 12.91 18.79
N GLN A 50 2.64 13.87 18.26
CA GLN A 50 1.83 13.68 17.06
C GLN A 50 2.71 13.36 15.84
N LEU A 51 3.84 14.06 15.67
CA LEU A 51 4.79 13.74 14.60
C LEU A 51 5.39 12.33 14.74
N GLY A 52 5.66 11.89 15.98
CA GLY A 52 6.10 10.52 16.26
C GLY A 52 5.05 9.48 15.87
N GLU A 53 3.78 9.74 16.20
CA GLU A 53 2.65 8.90 15.82
C GLU A 53 2.46 8.84 14.29
N ILE A 54 2.59 9.97 13.59
CA ILE A 54 2.59 10.01 12.12
C ILE A 54 3.69 9.11 11.56
N GLN A 55 4.90 9.19 12.11
CA GLN A 55 6.02 8.38 11.65
C GLN A 55 5.77 6.88 11.88
N ALA A 56 5.20 6.50 13.02
CA ALA A 56 4.85 5.11 13.32
C ALA A 56 3.80 4.59 12.33
N ARG A 57 2.78 5.39 12.05
CA ARG A 57 1.71 5.08 11.09
C ARG A 57 2.25 4.88 9.67
N ILE A 58 3.06 5.81 9.16
CA ILE A 58 3.67 5.66 7.82
C ILE A 58 4.49 4.36 7.72
N ARG A 59 5.20 3.97 8.78
CA ARG A 59 5.94 2.69 8.80
C ARG A 59 5.00 1.50 8.67
N LEU A 60 3.89 1.47 9.42
CA LEU A 60 2.90 0.40 9.33
C LEU A 60 2.28 0.28 7.94
N LEU A 61 1.97 1.42 7.30
CA LEU A 61 1.44 1.43 5.94
C LEU A 61 2.46 0.90 4.94
N ARG A 62 3.73 1.31 5.05
CA ARG A 62 4.83 0.83 4.22
C ARG A 62 5.06 -0.69 4.36
N ASP A 63 5.03 -1.20 5.58
CA ASP A 63 5.22 -2.63 5.84
C ASP A 63 4.06 -3.45 5.25
N SER A 64 2.83 -2.94 5.38
CA SER A 64 1.65 -3.54 4.78
C SER A 64 1.74 -3.59 3.25
N PHE A 65 2.19 -2.50 2.61
CA PHE A 65 2.41 -2.44 1.17
C PHE A 65 3.49 -3.45 0.73
N THR A 66 4.61 -3.49 1.45
CA THR A 66 5.73 -4.40 1.16
C THR A 66 5.29 -5.86 1.22
N ARG A 67 4.52 -6.23 2.25
CA ARG A 67 3.97 -7.57 2.40
C ARG A 67 3.03 -7.92 1.25
N LYS A 68 2.13 -7.02 0.85
CA LYS A 68 1.22 -7.27 -0.28
C LYS A 68 1.99 -7.48 -1.59
N GLN A 69 3.00 -6.66 -1.85
CA GLN A 69 3.85 -6.80 -3.03
C GLN A 69 4.52 -8.18 -3.07
N GLN A 70 5.06 -8.66 -1.95
CA GLN A 70 5.65 -10.00 -1.85
C GLN A 70 4.62 -11.12 -2.08
N GLU A 71 3.40 -11.00 -1.56
CA GLU A 71 2.32 -11.95 -1.81
C GLU A 71 1.97 -12.02 -3.31
N LEU A 72 1.85 -10.87 -3.97
CA LEU A 72 1.53 -10.79 -5.40
C LEU A 72 2.63 -11.40 -6.26
N LEU A 73 3.91 -11.12 -5.95
CA LEU A 73 5.05 -11.73 -6.65
C LEU A 73 5.07 -13.25 -6.48
N THR A 74 4.78 -13.74 -5.28
CA THR A 74 4.70 -15.18 -4.99
C THR A 74 3.57 -15.83 -5.78
N ARG A 75 2.37 -15.22 -5.80
CA ARG A 75 1.23 -15.70 -6.59
C ARG A 75 1.56 -15.76 -8.09
N LYS A 76 2.20 -14.71 -8.63
CA LYS A 76 2.63 -14.66 -10.05
C LYS A 76 3.60 -15.79 -10.39
N LYS A 77 4.57 -16.06 -9.51
CA LYS A 77 5.53 -17.17 -9.68
C LYS A 77 4.82 -18.53 -9.70
N ASN A 78 3.86 -18.74 -8.79
CA ASN A 78 3.08 -19.98 -8.72
C ASN A 78 2.21 -20.18 -9.97
N LEU A 79 1.53 -19.13 -10.44
CA LEU A 79 0.74 -19.17 -11.68
C LEU A 79 1.61 -19.52 -12.89
N THR A 80 2.79 -18.90 -13.00
CA THR A 80 3.74 -19.18 -14.08
C THR A 80 4.22 -20.64 -14.05
N THR A 81 4.55 -21.14 -12.85
CA THR A 81 4.98 -22.52 -12.64
C THR A 81 3.87 -23.51 -13.01
N ASN A 82 2.64 -23.24 -12.59
CA ASN A 82 1.48 -24.09 -12.91
C ASN A 82 1.18 -24.08 -14.41
N LYS A 83 1.25 -22.92 -15.07
CA LYS A 83 1.10 -22.82 -16.52
C LYS A 83 2.13 -23.68 -17.26
N SER A 84 3.39 -23.69 -16.82
CA SER A 84 4.45 -24.54 -17.38
C SER A 84 4.16 -26.04 -17.20
N LYS A 85 3.68 -26.44 -16.01
CA LYS A 85 3.31 -27.83 -15.72
C LYS A 85 2.17 -28.31 -16.60
N ILE A 86 1.11 -27.50 -16.73
CA ILE A 86 -0.05 -27.80 -17.58
C ILE A 86 0.39 -27.90 -19.05
N SER A 87 1.22 -26.97 -19.52
CA SER A 87 1.71 -27.00 -20.91
C SER A 87 2.49 -28.29 -21.19
N ARG A 88 3.39 -28.70 -20.29
CA ARG A 88 4.12 -29.99 -20.41
C ARG A 88 3.19 -31.19 -20.42
N TYR A 89 2.17 -31.22 -19.58
CA TYR A 89 1.20 -32.30 -19.56
C TYR A 89 0.47 -32.42 -20.90
N ILE A 90 -0.02 -31.29 -21.43
CA ILE A 90 -0.72 -31.24 -22.73
C ILE A 90 0.22 -31.66 -23.88
N THR A 91 1.47 -31.18 -23.89
CA THR A 91 2.43 -31.58 -24.93
C THR A 91 2.70 -33.09 -24.89
N ASN A 92 2.89 -33.65 -23.70
CA ASN A 92 3.18 -35.07 -23.54
C ASN A 92 1.96 -35.96 -23.84
N SER A 93 0.74 -35.48 -23.58
CA SER A 93 -0.48 -36.25 -23.87
C SER A 93 -0.82 -36.33 -25.37
N HIS A 94 -0.31 -35.41 -26.19
CA HIS A 94 -0.47 -35.44 -27.65
C HIS A 94 0.63 -36.25 -28.36
N LEU A 95 1.61 -36.78 -27.62
CA LEU A 95 2.69 -37.62 -28.13
C LEU A 95 2.44 -39.12 -27.90
N VAL A 96 1.25 -39.48 -27.41
CA VAL A 96 0.80 -40.87 -27.15
C VAL A 96 -0.32 -41.24 -28.11
#